data_AF-A0AAE3ZGA7-F1
#
_entry.id   AF-A0AAE3ZGA7-F1
#
_cell.length_a   1.000
_cell.length_b   1.000
_cell.length_c   1.000
_cell.angle_alpha   90.00
_cell.angle_beta   90.00
_cell.angle_gamma   90.00
#
_symmetry.space_group_name_H-M   'P 1'
#
loop_
_entity.id
_entity.type
_entity.pdbx_description
1 polymer ?
#
loop_
_entity_poly.entity_id
_entity_poly.type
_entity_poly.pdbx_seq_one_letter_code
_entity_poly.pdbx_strand_id
1 'polypeptide(L)'
;MPAVASSPIPAFLDQLTTLVSTDHAGGDPDDLQENRVHHEIVYGVTSLTATQASPTQLAAYIRRHWTVENRVHWVRDVTFAEDVSQIRTGNAPRVMASLRNLTIGALRLAGHTNIAVGLRYAAREFTRPLQLLGLPT
;
A
#
# COMPACT_ATOMS: atom_id res chain seq x y z
N MET A 1 -13.46 11.56 22.21
CA MET A 1 -12.12 11.14 21.75
C MET A 1 -12.15 11.18 20.23
N PRO A 2 -11.43 12.08 19.55
CA PRO A 2 -11.57 12.18 18.10
C PRO A 2 -10.82 11.03 17.44
N ALA A 3 -11.45 10.46 16.41
CA ALA A 3 -10.90 9.43 15.56
C ALA A 3 -9.62 9.95 14.88
N VAL A 4 -8.53 9.18 14.97
CA VAL A 4 -7.38 9.36 14.09
C VAL A 4 -7.86 9.09 12.67
N ALA A 5 -7.95 10.14 11.87
CA ALA A 5 -8.17 10.03 10.44
C ALA A 5 -6.98 9.24 9.87
N SER A 6 -7.22 8.00 9.41
CA SER A 6 -6.31 7.36 8.48
C SER A 6 -6.19 8.28 7.27
N SER A 7 -5.01 8.87 7.09
CA SER A 7 -4.73 9.77 5.98
C SER A 7 -5.13 9.10 4.66
N PRO A 8 -5.84 9.81 3.76
CA PRO A 8 -6.10 9.29 2.43
C PRO A 8 -4.76 9.06 1.73
N ILE A 9 -4.57 7.85 1.18
CA ILE A 9 -3.45 7.56 0.27
C ILE A 9 -3.48 8.66 -0.80
N PRO A 10 -2.47 9.54 -0.89
CA PRO A 10 -2.55 10.62 -1.85
C PRO A 10 -2.46 10.02 -3.25
N ALA A 11 -3.27 10.54 -4.18
CA ALA A 11 -3.32 10.19 -5.60
C ALA A 11 -2.02 10.60 -6.36
N PHE A 12 -0.87 10.37 -5.74
CA PHE A 12 0.34 11.18 -5.85
C PHE A 12 1.35 10.69 -6.90
N LEU A 13 1.11 9.55 -7.53
CA LEU A 13 2.13 8.89 -8.35
C LEU A 13 1.71 8.58 -9.78
N ASP A 14 0.77 9.34 -10.32
CA ASP A 14 0.54 9.40 -11.77
C ASP A 14 1.56 10.31 -12.49
N GLN A 15 2.43 11.02 -11.76
CA GLN A 15 3.32 12.07 -12.31
C GLN A 15 4.83 11.75 -12.31
N LEU A 16 5.26 10.49 -12.19
CA LEU A 16 6.68 10.15 -12.47
C LEU A 16 6.91 9.83 -13.95
N THR A 17 6.45 10.73 -14.82
CA THR A 17 6.78 10.76 -16.24
C THR A 17 7.00 12.21 -16.67
N THR A 18 8.26 12.51 -16.99
CA THR A 18 8.71 13.55 -17.93
C THR A 18 8.36 15.01 -17.62
N LEU A 19 9.42 15.78 -17.49
CA LEU A 19 9.52 17.24 -17.57
C LEU A 19 8.76 17.80 -18.79
N VAL A 20 7.45 18.03 -18.67
CA VAL A 20 6.64 18.92 -19.53
C VAL A 20 5.45 19.42 -18.69
N SER A 21 5.40 20.73 -18.47
CA SER A 21 4.23 21.44 -17.94
C SER A 21 3.00 21.14 -18.79
N THR A 22 1.88 20.74 -18.19
CA THR A 22 0.59 20.65 -18.89
C THR A 22 -0.48 21.38 -18.08
N ASP A 23 -0.90 22.53 -18.60
CA ASP A 23 -2.05 23.30 -18.10
C ASP A 23 -3.34 22.69 -18.64
N HIS A 24 -4.31 22.40 -17.79
CA HIS A 24 -5.69 22.13 -18.20
C HIS A 24 -6.63 23.04 -17.41
N ALA A 25 -7.41 23.84 -18.13
CA ALA A 25 -8.38 24.78 -17.60
C ALA A 25 -9.80 24.27 -17.81
N GLY A 26 -10.59 24.23 -16.73
CA GLY A 26 -12.03 24.01 -16.76
C GLY A 26 -12.60 24.24 -15.36
N GLY A 27 -13.45 25.25 -15.19
CA GLY A 27 -14.06 25.63 -13.90
C GLY A 27 -15.50 26.11 -14.05
N ASP A 28 -16.31 25.78 -13.05
CA ASP A 28 -17.67 26.29 -12.76
C ASP A 28 -17.54 27.62 -11.96
N PRO A 29 -18.38 28.65 -12.16
CA PRO A 29 -18.05 30.04 -11.84
C PRO A 29 -18.04 30.48 -10.37
N ASP A 30 -18.39 29.64 -9.39
CA ASP A 30 -18.75 30.12 -8.03
C ASP A 30 -17.92 29.55 -6.86
N ASP A 31 -16.90 28.71 -7.11
CA ASP A 31 -16.00 28.20 -6.06
C ASP A 31 -14.66 28.95 -6.03
N LEU A 32 -14.52 29.89 -5.08
CA LEU A 32 -13.25 30.52 -4.70
C LEU A 32 -12.39 29.59 -3.84
N GLN A 33 -12.02 28.41 -4.36
CA GLN A 33 -10.93 27.61 -3.79
C GLN A 33 -9.75 27.63 -4.76
N GLU A 34 -8.65 28.27 -4.32
CA GLU A 34 -7.36 28.25 -5.02
C GLU A 34 -7.04 26.83 -5.49
N ASN A 35 -6.90 26.67 -6.81
CA ASN A 35 -6.32 25.48 -7.43
C ASN A 35 -4.84 25.40 -7.03
N ARG A 36 -4.57 24.93 -5.81
CA ARG A 36 -3.22 24.84 -5.23
C ARG A 36 -2.47 23.68 -5.86
N VAL A 37 -1.63 24.01 -6.83
CA VAL A 37 -0.64 23.06 -7.35
C VAL A 37 0.42 22.82 -6.27
N HIS A 38 0.50 21.59 -5.79
CA HIS A 38 1.56 21.17 -4.88
C HIS A 38 2.71 20.57 -5.69
N HIS A 39 3.88 21.21 -5.62
CA HIS A 39 5.12 20.69 -6.17
C HIS A 39 5.92 19.98 -5.07
N GLU A 40 6.30 18.73 -5.31
CA GLU A 40 7.21 17.98 -4.44
C GLU A 40 8.43 17.52 -5.23
N ILE A 41 9.60 17.65 -4.62
CA ILE A 41 10.86 17.15 -5.17
C ILE A 41 11.33 16.01 -4.27
N VAL A 42 11.41 14.81 -4.82
CA VAL A 42 11.91 13.62 -4.13
C VAL A 42 13.31 13.28 -4.64
N TYR A 43 14.28 13.21 -3.73
CA TYR A 43 15.65 12.79 -4.05
C TYR A 43 15.81 11.28 -3.81
N GLY A 44 16.20 10.55 -4.84
CA GLY A 44 16.50 9.12 -4.74
C GLY A 44 18.00 8.86 -4.64
N VAL A 45 18.40 7.93 -3.76
CA VAL A 45 19.77 7.39 -3.71
C VAL A 45 19.74 5.95 -4.19
N THR A 46 20.65 5.59 -5.09
CA THR A 46 20.77 4.24 -5.63
C THR A 46 22.23 3.83 -5.72
N SER A 47 22.50 2.55 -5.52
CA SER A 47 23.83 1.96 -5.77
C SER A 47 24.08 1.70 -7.26
N LEU A 48 23.06 1.86 -8.11
CA LEU A 48 23.18 1.69 -9.56
C LEU A 48 23.86 2.91 -10.19
N THR A 49 24.83 2.66 -11.06
CA THR A 49 25.48 3.72 -11.84
C THR A 49 24.59 4.17 -13.01
N ALA A 50 24.92 5.33 -13.60
CA ALA A 50 24.20 5.87 -14.77
C ALA A 50 24.22 4.94 -15.99
N THR A 51 25.20 4.04 -16.10
CA THR A 51 25.26 3.03 -17.17
C THR A 51 24.45 1.77 -16.85
N GLN A 52 24.15 1.51 -15.58
CA GLN A 52 23.40 0.34 -15.12
C GLN A 52 21.88 0.56 -15.11
N ALA A 53 21.42 1.80 -14.91
CA ALA A 53 20.01 2.14 -14.96
C ALA A 53 19.78 3.55 -15.48
N SER A 54 18.96 3.65 -16.52
CA SER A 54 18.44 4.93 -17.01
C SER A 54 17.47 5.56 -15.99
N PRO A 55 17.24 6.89 -16.06
CA PRO A 55 16.24 7.57 -15.23
C PRO A 55 14.85 6.93 -15.31
N THR A 56 14.43 6.50 -16.50
CA THR A 56 13.13 5.84 -16.71
C THR A 56 13.04 4.49 -15.98
N GLN A 57 14.12 3.71 -15.97
CA GLN A 57 14.17 2.45 -15.22
C GLN A 57 14.14 2.68 -13.71
N LEU A 58 14.86 3.68 -13.21
CA LEU A 58 14.81 4.08 -11.79
C LEU A 58 13.39 4.50 -11.39
N ALA A 59 12.72 5.31 -12.21
CA ALA A 59 11.32 5.69 -11.97
C ALA A 59 10.37 4.47 -11.96
N ALA A 60 10.60 3.49 -12.85
CA ALA A 60 9.83 2.24 -12.85
C ALA A 60 10.07 1.40 -11.58
N TYR A 61 11.31 1.33 -11.09
CA TYR A 61 11.63 0.64 -9.84
C TYR A 61 10.96 1.29 -8.64
N ILE A 62 10.99 2.63 -8.57
CA ILE A 62 10.31 3.39 -7.51
C ILE A 62 8.80 3.10 -7.56
N ARG A 63 8.16 3.21 -8.72
CA ARG A 63 6.73 2.90 -8.88
C ARG A 63 6.38 1.46 -8.48
N ARG A 64 7.23 0.49 -8.86
CA ARG A 64 7.04 -0.92 -8.47
C ARG A 64 7.24 -1.12 -6.96
N HIS A 65 8.17 -0.42 -6.34
CA HIS A 65 8.37 -0.46 -4.90
C HIS A 65 7.12 0.01 -4.15
N TRP A 66 6.50 1.13 -4.58
CA TRP A 66 5.23 1.60 -4.02
C TRP A 66 4.07 0.62 -4.18
N THR A 67 4.10 -0.24 -5.19
CA THR A 67 3.10 -1.31 -5.33
C THR A 67 3.18 -2.30 -4.15
N VAL A 68 4.37 -2.52 -3.57
CA VAL A 68 4.53 -3.33 -2.36
C VAL A 68 3.89 -2.65 -1.17
N GLU A 69 4.15 -1.35 -1.00
CA GLU A 69 3.56 -0.51 0.06
C GLU A 69 2.02 -0.57 -0.02
N ASN A 70 1.45 -0.19 -1.17
CA ASN A 70 0.00 -0.15 -1.34
C ASN A 70 -0.67 -1.51 -1.19
N ARG A 71 -0.01 -2.59 -1.64
CA ARG A 71 -0.60 -3.93 -1.55
C ARG A 71 -0.48 -4.51 -0.16
N VAL A 72 0.58 -4.26 0.60
CA VAL A 72 0.78 -4.90 1.91
C VAL A 72 0.38 -3.99 3.05
N HIS A 73 0.90 -2.76 3.08
CA HIS A 73 0.73 -1.84 4.20
C HIS A 73 -0.72 -1.39 4.33
N TRP A 74 -1.34 -0.89 3.26
CA TRP A 74 -2.74 -0.46 3.34
C TRP A 74 -3.69 -1.58 3.79
N VAL A 75 -3.47 -2.81 3.31
CA VAL A 75 -4.26 -3.97 3.75
C VAL A 75 -4.04 -4.24 5.24
N ARG A 76 -2.79 -4.12 5.72
CA ARG A 76 -2.44 -4.34 7.12
C ARG A 76 -3.09 -3.28 8.02
N ASP A 77 -3.06 -2.02 7.59
CA ASP A 77 -3.60 -0.90 8.38
C ASP A 77 -5.13 -0.95 8.41
N VAL A 78 -5.77 -1.11 7.25
CA VAL A 78 -7.23 -1.03 7.14
C VAL A 78 -7.91 -2.37 7.41
N THR A 79 -7.45 -3.46 6.78
CA THR A 79 -8.12 -4.77 6.90
C THR A 79 -7.75 -5.49 8.19
N PHE A 80 -6.51 -5.34 8.66
CA PHE A 80 -6.06 -5.94 9.93
C PHE A 80 -6.03 -4.97 11.11
N ALA A 81 -6.52 -3.74 10.91
CA ALA A 81 -6.67 -2.73 11.94
C ALA A 81 -5.35 -2.52 12.72
N GLU A 82 -4.23 -2.53 12.02
CA GLU A 82 -2.93 -2.53 12.67
C GLU A 82 -2.65 -1.23 13.43
N ASP A 83 -2.94 -0.08 12.84
CA ASP A 83 -2.69 1.22 13.48
C ASP A 83 -3.41 1.37 14.82
N VAL A 84 -4.59 0.76 14.93
CA VAL A 84 -5.40 0.78 16.15
C VAL A 84 -5.03 -0.33 17.13
N SER A 85 -4.11 -1.22 16.77
CA SER A 85 -3.65 -2.32 17.63
C SER A 85 -2.91 -1.80 18.87
N GLN A 86 -3.41 -2.20 20.05
CA GLN A 86 -2.83 -1.84 21.35
C GLN A 86 -1.73 -2.81 21.82
N ILE A 87 -1.38 -3.81 21.02
CA ILE A 87 -0.29 -4.75 21.33
C ILE A 87 1.04 -3.99 21.30
N ARG A 88 1.69 -3.83 22.46
CA ARG A 88 2.95 -3.04 22.61
C ARG A 88 4.05 -3.75 23.42
N THR A 89 3.80 -4.95 23.94
CA THR A 89 4.71 -5.61 24.88
C THR A 89 5.67 -6.58 24.20
N GLY A 90 6.96 -6.48 24.51
CA GLY A 90 7.99 -7.42 24.06
C GLY A 90 8.00 -7.63 22.55
N ASN A 91 8.07 -8.88 22.11
CA ASN A 91 8.12 -9.24 20.69
C ASN A 91 6.74 -9.31 20.02
N ALA A 92 5.64 -9.08 20.76
CA ALA A 92 4.29 -9.28 20.24
C ALA A 92 3.96 -8.40 19.01
N PRO A 93 4.35 -7.11 18.92
CA PRO A 93 4.11 -6.30 17.72
C PRO A 93 4.77 -6.91 16.46
N ARG A 94 6.00 -7.41 16.59
CA ARG A 94 6.74 -8.04 15.49
C ARG A 94 6.12 -9.37 15.09
N VAL A 95 5.70 -10.18 16.06
CA VAL A 95 5.02 -11.45 15.79
C VAL A 95 3.71 -11.19 15.02
N MET A 96 2.91 -10.23 15.46
CA MET A 96 1.66 -9.87 14.77
C MET A 96 1.90 -9.34 13.35
N ALA A 97 2.94 -8.53 13.15
CA ALA A 97 3.36 -8.09 11.82
C ALA A 97 3.64 -9.29 10.90
N SER A 98 4.44 -10.25 11.38
CA SER A 98 4.78 -11.46 10.64
C SER A 98 3.54 -12.31 10.32
N LEU A 99 2.64 -12.50 11.27
CA LEU A 99 1.41 -13.28 11.08
C LEU A 99 0.48 -12.62 10.04
N ARG A 100 0.29 -11.30 10.12
CA ARG A 100 -0.50 -10.54 9.13
C ARG A 100 0.08 -10.68 7.73
N ASN A 101 1.40 -10.52 7.60
CA ASN A 101 2.10 -10.70 6.32
C ASN A 101 1.95 -12.13 5.78
N LEU A 102 2.08 -13.15 6.64
CA LEU A 102 1.85 -14.54 6.28
C LEU A 102 0.42 -14.75 5.77
N THR A 103 -0.58 -14.23 6.47
CA THR A 103 -1.99 -14.34 6.05
C THR A 103 -2.24 -13.66 4.69
N ILE A 104 -1.72 -12.45 4.49
CA ILE A 104 -1.84 -11.74 3.20
C ILE A 104 -1.18 -12.57 2.08
N GLY A 105 0.02 -13.11 2.32
CA GLY A 105 0.74 -13.95 1.38
C GLY A 105 -0.03 -15.22 1.01
N ALA A 106 -0.49 -15.99 2.01
CA ALA A 106 -1.24 -17.22 1.80
C ALA A 106 -2.53 -16.99 1.00
N LEU A 107 -3.30 -15.95 1.34
CA LEU A 107 -4.52 -15.61 0.60
C LEU A 107 -4.24 -15.23 -0.86
N ARG A 108 -3.15 -14.50 -1.12
CA ARG A 108 -2.76 -14.16 -2.49
C ARG A 108 -2.32 -15.37 -3.31
N LEU A 109 -1.56 -16.27 -2.70
CA LEU A 109 -1.14 -17.51 -3.34
C LEU A 109 -2.36 -18.40 -3.69
N ALA A 110 -3.40 -18.36 -2.86
CA ALA A 110 -4.69 -18.99 -3.13
C ALA A 110 -5.58 -18.22 -4.12
N GLY A 111 -5.09 -17.12 -4.71
CA GLY A 111 -5.81 -16.37 -5.75
C GLY A 111 -6.78 -15.30 -5.24
N HIS A 112 -6.82 -15.02 -3.94
CA HIS A 112 -7.67 -13.94 -3.42
C HIS A 112 -7.06 -12.57 -3.71
N THR A 113 -7.70 -11.82 -4.62
CA THR A 113 -7.32 -10.43 -4.93
C THR A 113 -7.86 -9.44 -3.90
N ASN A 114 -9.02 -9.70 -3.31
CA ASN A 114 -9.59 -8.95 -2.19
C ASN A 114 -9.34 -9.70 -0.87
N ILE A 115 -8.43 -9.17 -0.05
CA ILE A 115 -8.01 -9.82 1.20
C ILE A 115 -9.13 -9.88 2.23
N ALA A 116 -9.99 -8.86 2.32
CA ALA A 116 -11.13 -8.87 3.24
C ALA A 116 -12.14 -9.99 2.89
N VAL A 117 -12.35 -10.26 1.60
CA VAL A 117 -13.16 -11.40 1.14
C VAL A 117 -12.48 -12.72 1.51
N GLY A 118 -11.16 -12.84 1.27
CA GLY A 118 -10.38 -14.02 1.63
C GLY A 118 -10.44 -14.34 3.13
N LEU A 119 -10.33 -13.32 3.99
CA LEU A 119 -10.49 -13.47 5.43
C LEU A 119 -11.87 -13.98 5.81
N ARG A 120 -12.94 -13.43 5.22
CA ARG A 120 -14.31 -13.91 5.46
C ARG A 120 -14.52 -15.35 4.98
N TYR A 121 -13.90 -15.73 3.86
CA TYR A 121 -13.91 -17.11 3.37
C TYR A 121 -13.24 -18.05 4.37
N ALA A 122 -12.06 -17.70 4.86
CA ALA A 122 -11.29 -18.50 5.80
C ALA A 122 -11.94 -18.57 7.20
N ALA A 123 -12.56 -17.49 7.68
CA ALA A 123 -13.19 -17.43 9.00
C ALA A 123 -14.46 -18.29 9.13
N ARG A 124 -15.08 -18.68 8.02
CA ARG A 124 -16.32 -19.48 8.00
C ARG A 124 -16.10 -20.96 8.33
N GLU A 125 -14.88 -21.46 8.16
CA GLU A 125 -14.58 -22.88 8.34
C GLU A 125 -13.13 -23.06 8.80
N PHE A 126 -12.94 -23.70 9.96
CA PHE A 126 -11.64 -23.76 10.63
C PHE A 126 -10.57 -24.56 9.86
N THR A 127 -10.97 -25.43 8.94
CA THR A 127 -10.09 -26.21 8.06
C THR A 127 -9.49 -25.35 6.94
N ARG A 128 -10.17 -24.29 6.49
CA ARG A 128 -9.70 -23.47 5.36
C ARG A 128 -8.38 -22.76 5.62
N PRO A 129 -8.13 -22.13 6.79
CA PRO A 129 -6.81 -21.61 7.11
C PRO A 129 -5.71 -22.68 7.05
N LEU A 130 -6.00 -23.91 7.49
CA LEU A 130 -5.02 -25.01 7.47
C LEU A 130 -4.72 -25.44 6.03
N GLN A 131 -5.76 -25.58 5.19
CA GLN A 131 -5.60 -25.87 3.76
C GLN A 131 -4.83 -24.78 3.01
N LEU A 132 -5.09 -23.50 3.32
CA LEU A 132 -4.34 -22.36 2.77
C LEU A 132 -2.84 -22.42 3.12
N LEU A 133 -2.50 -23.05 4.24
CA LEU A 133 -1.12 -23.27 4.69
C LEU A 133 -0.55 -24.62 4.23
N GLY A 134 -1.31 -25.42 3.48
CA GLY A 134 -0.90 -26.77 3.05
C GLY A 134 -0.81 -27.78 4.19
N LEU A 135 -1.50 -27.53 5.30
CA LEU A 135 -1.55 -28.43 6.46
C LEU A 135 -2.68 -29.45 6.30
N PRO A 136 -2.50 -30.69 6.81
CA PRO A 136 -3.55 -31.70 6.79
C PRO A 136 -4.77 -31.26 7.62
N THR A 137 -5.97 -31.61 7.15
CA THR A 137 -7.26 -31.27 7.76
C THR A 137 -8.17 -32.47 7.85
#